data_AF-A0AAV5G3C0-F1
#
_entry.id   AF-A0AAV5G3C0-F1
#
_cell.length_a   1.000
_cell.length_b   1.000
_cell.length_c   1.000
_cell.angle_alpha   90.00
_cell.angle_beta   90.00
_cell.angle_gamma   90.00
#
_symmetry.space_group_name_H-M   'P 1'
#
loop_
_entity.id
_entity.type
_entity.pdbx_description
1 polymer ?
#
loop_
_entity_poly.entity_id
_entity_poly.type
_entity_poly.pdbx_seq_one_letter_code
_entity_poly.pdbx_strand_id
1 'polypeptide(L)'
;MQMDPIYISDFLSLYQSGSDERTVPGNTIAVQADMPFTGLTKFGGAFLSKFECSQMPHPLLEHITFVDTPGVLSGEKQRTQRSYDFTGVTSWFAAKCDLILLLFDPHKLDISDEFKRVISSLRGHDDKIRVVLNKADQVDTQQLMRVYGALMWSLGKVLNTPEVVRVYIGSFNDKPVNDSAVGPIGKDLFEREQDDLLCDLKDIPKKACDRRVNEFVKRARAAKIHAYIIGHLKKEMPTMMGKAKAQQRLIDKLEDEFAKVQREYHLPAGDFPDVEHFKEVLGGYSIDKFEKLKPKMVQAVDDMLAYDIPELLKNLRNPYE
;
A
#
# COMPACT_ATOMS: atom_id res chain seq x y z
N MET A 1 17.46 -3.75 -20.35
CA MET A 1 17.13 -2.38 -19.92
C MET A 1 18.42 -1.73 -19.44
N GLN A 2 18.91 -0.70 -20.14
CA GLN A 2 20.16 -0.03 -19.79
C GLN A 2 19.82 1.05 -18.74
N MET A 3 20.17 0.81 -17.47
CA MET A 3 20.02 1.82 -16.42
C MET A 3 21.19 2.81 -16.51
N ASP A 4 20.89 4.05 -16.92
CA ASP A 4 21.84 5.15 -16.79
C ASP A 4 21.91 5.63 -15.33
N PRO A 5 23.11 5.79 -14.74
CA PRO A 5 23.29 6.12 -13.32
C PRO A 5 22.84 7.53 -12.92
N ILE A 6 22.31 8.33 -13.85
CA ILE A 6 21.94 9.74 -13.65
C ILE A 6 20.42 9.96 -13.69
N TYR A 7 19.63 9.02 -14.21
CA TYR A 7 18.19 9.20 -14.32
C TYR A 7 17.44 8.48 -13.19
N ILE A 8 17.07 9.25 -12.16
CA ILE A 8 15.88 8.90 -11.38
C ILE A 8 14.74 8.88 -12.41
N SER A 9 14.05 7.76 -12.57
CA SER A 9 12.87 7.74 -13.43
C SER A 9 11.89 8.79 -12.90
N ASP A 10 11.61 9.82 -13.68
CA ASP A 10 10.60 10.84 -13.36
C ASP A 10 9.18 10.28 -13.45
N PHE A 11 9.04 9.05 -13.94
CA PHE A 11 7.79 8.40 -14.27
C PHE A 11 7.49 7.24 -13.32
N LEU A 12 6.22 7.13 -12.93
CA LEU A 12 5.71 5.88 -12.38
C LEU A 12 5.40 4.95 -13.54
N SER A 13 6.09 3.81 -13.58
CA SER A 13 6.08 2.90 -14.72
C SER A 13 5.52 1.55 -14.31
N LEU A 14 4.53 1.07 -15.05
CA LEU A 14 4.04 -0.30 -14.93
C LEU A 14 4.69 -1.19 -15.96
N TYR A 15 5.20 -2.33 -15.52
CA TYR A 15 5.67 -3.39 -16.42
C TYR A 15 4.71 -4.58 -16.32
N GLN A 16 4.01 -4.88 -17.41
CA GLN A 16 3.03 -5.96 -17.46
C GLN A 16 3.13 -6.76 -18.77
N SER A 17 2.50 -7.93 -18.80
CA SER A 17 2.46 -8.75 -20.01
C SER A 17 1.67 -8.05 -21.12
N GLY A 18 2.12 -8.24 -22.36
CA GLY A 18 1.43 -7.79 -23.57
C GLY A 18 1.89 -8.61 -24.78
N SER A 19 1.11 -8.54 -25.87
CA SER A 19 1.45 -9.25 -27.11
C SER A 19 2.73 -8.73 -27.77
N ASP A 20 2.97 -7.42 -27.65
CA ASP A 20 4.04 -6.71 -28.33
C ASP A 20 4.69 -5.71 -27.35
N GLU A 21 5.96 -5.39 -27.61
CA GLU A 21 6.68 -4.37 -26.84
C GLU A 21 6.14 -2.97 -27.16
N ARG A 22 5.50 -2.33 -26.18
CA ARG A 22 4.97 -0.96 -26.34
C ARG A 22 4.88 -0.23 -25.01
N THR A 23 4.98 1.09 -25.07
CA THR A 23 4.70 1.97 -23.93
C THR A 23 3.39 2.71 -24.17
N VAL A 24 2.45 2.59 -23.23
CA VAL A 24 1.15 3.24 -23.25
C VAL A 24 1.18 4.42 -22.27
N PRO A 25 0.75 5.64 -22.66
CA PRO A 25 0.69 6.78 -21.76
C PRO A 25 -0.39 6.63 -20.68
N GLY A 26 -0.14 7.19 -19.49
CA GLY A 26 -1.01 7.11 -18.32
C GLY A 26 -2.43 7.62 -18.56
N ASN A 27 -2.59 8.71 -19.33
CA ASN A 27 -3.90 9.23 -19.73
C ASN A 27 -4.75 8.20 -20.49
N THR A 28 -4.12 7.31 -21.26
CA THR A 28 -4.80 6.26 -22.03
C THR A 28 -5.13 5.06 -21.15
N ILE A 29 -4.20 4.63 -20.30
CA ILE A 29 -4.38 3.51 -19.38
C ILE A 29 -5.49 3.80 -18.35
N ALA A 30 -5.57 5.04 -17.88
CA ALA A 30 -6.53 5.44 -16.86
C ALA A 30 -7.99 5.49 -17.37
N VAL A 31 -8.23 5.35 -18.68
CA VAL A 31 -9.59 5.28 -19.26
C VAL A 31 -9.95 3.90 -19.81
N GLN A 32 -9.00 2.98 -19.83
CA GLN A 32 -9.23 1.59 -20.25
C GLN A 32 -10.04 0.84 -19.19
N ALA A 33 -11.28 0.48 -19.51
CA ALA A 33 -12.20 -0.16 -18.58
C ALA A 33 -11.81 -1.62 -18.24
N ASP A 34 -11.05 -2.25 -19.12
CA ASP A 34 -10.48 -3.59 -18.95
C ASP A 34 -9.23 -3.61 -18.06
N MET A 35 -8.74 -2.44 -17.63
CA MET A 35 -7.54 -2.30 -16.80
C MET A 35 -7.89 -1.81 -15.38
N PRO A 36 -7.18 -2.28 -14.34
CA PRO A 36 -7.47 -1.93 -12.94
C PRO A 36 -7.01 -0.51 -12.54
N PHE A 37 -6.70 0.37 -13.49
CA PHE A 37 -6.03 1.66 -13.28
C PHE A 37 -6.95 2.87 -13.41
N THR A 38 -8.24 2.67 -13.70
CA THR A 38 -9.22 3.76 -13.86
C THR A 38 -9.33 4.67 -12.63
N GLY A 39 -9.14 4.11 -11.43
CA GLY A 39 -9.11 4.86 -10.18
C GLY A 39 -7.95 5.86 -10.04
N LEU A 40 -6.94 5.82 -10.91
CA LEU A 40 -5.83 6.78 -10.92
C LEU A 40 -6.23 8.13 -11.53
N THR A 41 -7.34 8.21 -12.27
CA THR A 41 -7.86 9.46 -12.84
C THR A 41 -8.08 10.56 -11.79
N LYS A 42 -8.37 10.17 -10.53
CA LYS A 42 -8.56 11.09 -9.41
C LYS A 42 -7.32 11.94 -9.09
N PHE A 43 -6.12 11.49 -9.47
CA PHE A 43 -4.87 12.24 -9.26
C PHE A 43 -4.60 13.28 -10.36
N GLY A 44 -5.48 13.34 -11.38
CA GLY A 44 -5.50 14.39 -12.40
C GLY A 44 -4.40 14.28 -13.45
N GLY A 45 -4.47 15.18 -14.44
CA GLY A 45 -3.59 15.15 -15.61
C GLY A 45 -2.10 15.35 -15.29
N ALA A 46 -1.78 16.03 -14.18
CA ALA A 46 -0.39 16.22 -13.74
C ALA A 46 0.29 14.88 -13.43
N PHE A 47 -0.36 14.01 -12.65
CA PHE A 47 0.11 12.66 -12.39
C PHE A 47 0.08 11.80 -13.66
N LEU A 48 -1.03 11.80 -14.40
CA LEU A 48 -1.20 10.93 -15.58
C LEU A 48 -0.20 11.23 -16.69
N SER A 49 0.37 12.45 -16.73
CA SER A 49 1.46 12.83 -17.63
C SER A 49 2.82 12.23 -17.24
N LYS A 50 2.95 11.76 -15.99
CA LYS A 50 4.13 11.14 -15.37
C LYS A 50 3.87 9.67 -15.02
N PHE A 51 2.85 9.08 -15.62
CA PHE A 51 2.47 7.68 -15.45
C PHE A 51 2.50 6.99 -16.81
N GLU A 52 3.04 5.80 -16.88
CA GLU A 52 3.10 5.00 -18.10
C GLU A 52 3.00 3.51 -17.81
N CYS A 53 2.66 2.73 -18.83
CA CYS A 53 2.74 1.29 -18.79
C CYS A 53 3.52 0.76 -19.98
N SER A 54 4.65 0.14 -19.69
CA SER A 54 5.40 -0.70 -20.60
C SER A 54 4.80 -2.11 -20.60
N GLN A 55 4.42 -2.56 -21.79
CA GLN A 55 3.92 -3.91 -22.04
C GLN A 55 4.95 -4.66 -22.89
N MET A 56 5.22 -5.91 -22.55
CA MET A 56 6.09 -6.78 -23.36
C MET A 56 5.76 -8.27 -23.14
N PRO A 57 6.00 -9.14 -24.14
CA PRO A 57 5.84 -10.57 -23.97
C PRO A 57 7.01 -11.13 -23.14
N HIS A 58 6.75 -11.46 -21.87
CA HIS A 58 7.76 -12.06 -20.99
C HIS A 58 7.10 -13.03 -19.99
N PRO A 59 7.60 -14.27 -19.83
CA PRO A 59 6.96 -15.29 -18.97
C PRO A 59 6.73 -14.84 -17.53
N LEU A 60 7.67 -14.09 -16.95
CA LEU A 60 7.50 -13.53 -15.59
C LEU A 60 6.32 -12.54 -15.51
N LEU A 61 6.09 -11.75 -16.56
CA LEU A 61 5.06 -10.72 -16.58
C LEU A 61 3.66 -11.30 -16.76
N GLU A 62 3.54 -12.57 -17.16
CA GLU A 62 2.28 -13.31 -17.18
C GLU A 62 1.76 -13.59 -15.76
N HIS A 63 2.65 -13.59 -14.78
CA HIS A 63 2.34 -13.91 -13.39
C HIS A 63 2.42 -12.69 -12.46
N ILE A 64 3.27 -11.71 -12.77
CA ILE A 64 3.56 -10.56 -11.89
C ILE A 64 3.61 -9.27 -12.71
N THR A 65 2.95 -8.23 -12.22
CA THR A 65 3.13 -6.85 -12.71
C THR A 65 4.07 -6.10 -11.78
N PHE A 66 5.08 -5.44 -12.34
CA PHE A 66 5.96 -4.56 -11.56
C PHE A 66 5.44 -3.12 -11.62
N VAL A 67 5.52 -2.45 -10.47
CA VAL A 67 5.27 -1.02 -10.36
C VAL A 67 6.58 -0.38 -9.95
N ASP A 68 7.22 0.32 -10.88
CA ASP A 68 8.40 1.11 -10.60
C ASP A 68 7.99 2.55 -10.28
N THR A 69 8.41 3.04 -9.12
CA THR A 69 8.05 4.37 -8.62
C THR A 69 9.22 5.32 -8.77
N PRO A 70 8.99 6.61 -9.07
CA PRO A 70 10.04 7.61 -9.03
C PRO A 70 10.78 7.60 -7.69
N GLY A 71 12.10 7.71 -7.76
CA GLY A 71 12.96 7.75 -6.56
C GLY A 71 12.46 8.80 -5.58
N VAL A 72 12.40 8.44 -4.29
CA VAL A 72 12.00 9.37 -3.24
C VAL A 72 13.11 10.39 -3.07
N LEU A 73 12.77 11.66 -3.29
CA LEU A 73 13.74 12.73 -3.34
C LEU A 73 14.22 13.08 -1.92
N SER A 74 15.47 13.52 -1.83
CA SER A 74 16.07 13.98 -0.57
C SER A 74 16.14 15.51 -0.57
N GLY A 75 15.21 16.17 0.15
CA GLY A 75 15.27 17.61 0.45
C GLY A 75 14.02 18.43 0.03
N GLU A 76 13.71 19.48 0.80
CA GLU A 76 12.50 20.30 0.63
C GLU A 76 12.36 21.00 -0.73
N LYS A 77 13.48 21.33 -1.40
CA LYS A 77 13.46 22.04 -2.70
C LYS A 77 12.99 21.17 -3.87
N GLN A 78 13.04 19.86 -3.74
CA GLN A 78 12.55 18.90 -4.74
C GLN A 78 11.08 18.52 -4.48
N ARG A 79 10.61 18.65 -3.23
CA ARG A 79 9.20 18.47 -2.86
C ARG A 79 8.26 19.45 -3.59
N THR A 80 8.70 20.69 -3.79
CA THR A 80 7.93 21.70 -4.53
C THR A 80 7.88 21.45 -6.05
N GLN A 81 8.64 20.48 -6.58
CA GLN A 81 8.62 20.15 -8.01
C GLN A 81 7.57 19.10 -8.38
N ARG A 82 7.08 18.28 -7.44
CA ARG A 82 6.02 17.29 -7.75
C ARG A 82 4.68 18.02 -7.83
N SER A 83 4.12 18.06 -9.03
CA SER A 83 2.81 18.68 -9.33
C SER A 83 1.61 17.81 -8.96
N TYR A 84 1.83 16.70 -8.25
CA TYR A 84 0.80 15.73 -7.86
C TYR A 84 1.07 15.14 -6.47
N ASP A 85 0.03 14.58 -5.86
CA ASP A 85 0.09 13.91 -4.55
C ASP A 85 0.76 12.53 -4.64
N PHE A 86 2.09 12.50 -4.50
CA PHE A 86 2.88 11.26 -4.55
C PHE A 86 2.52 10.28 -3.43
N THR A 87 2.26 10.78 -2.22
CA THR A 87 1.86 9.94 -1.07
C THR A 87 0.51 9.27 -1.30
N GLY A 88 -0.47 10.00 -1.83
CA GLY A 88 -1.77 9.44 -2.18
C GLY A 88 -1.68 8.41 -3.30
N VAL A 89 -0.86 8.64 -4.32
CA VAL A 89 -0.60 7.66 -5.40
C VAL A 89 0.04 6.39 -4.82
N THR A 90 1.06 6.54 -3.98
CA THR A 90 1.76 5.41 -3.35
C THR A 90 0.81 4.59 -2.47
N SER A 91 -0.01 5.26 -1.65
CA SER A 91 -1.05 4.61 -0.84
C SER A 91 -2.09 3.88 -1.70
N TRP A 92 -2.46 4.44 -2.86
CA TRP A 92 -3.40 3.80 -3.79
C TRP A 92 -2.85 2.48 -4.36
N PHE A 93 -1.55 2.42 -4.65
CA PHE A 93 -0.87 1.19 -5.08
C PHE A 93 -0.66 0.22 -3.92
N ALA A 94 -0.29 0.70 -2.73
CA ALA A 94 -0.13 -0.12 -1.53
C ALA A 94 -1.41 -0.94 -1.22
N ALA A 95 -2.57 -0.33 -1.39
CA ALA A 95 -3.86 -0.97 -1.21
C ALA A 95 -4.17 -2.08 -2.23
N LYS A 96 -3.48 -2.13 -3.39
CA LYS A 96 -3.76 -3.09 -4.48
C LYS A 96 -2.62 -4.06 -4.77
N CYS A 97 -1.40 -3.74 -4.36
CA CYS A 97 -0.25 -4.60 -4.55
C CYS A 97 -0.25 -5.77 -3.55
N ASP A 98 0.47 -6.83 -3.92
CA ASP A 98 0.70 -8.02 -3.09
C ASP A 98 1.97 -7.92 -2.23
N LEU A 99 2.94 -7.10 -2.64
CA LEU A 99 4.23 -6.91 -1.98
C LEU A 99 4.78 -5.51 -2.27
N ILE A 100 5.46 -4.91 -1.29
CA ILE A 100 6.12 -3.60 -1.39
C ILE A 100 7.59 -3.77 -1.06
N LEU A 101 8.47 -3.40 -1.99
CA LEU A 101 9.92 -3.38 -1.77
C LEU A 101 10.38 -1.97 -1.37
N LEU A 102 10.98 -1.85 -0.18
CA LEU A 102 11.68 -0.63 0.23
C LEU A 102 13.18 -0.83 0.03
N LEU A 103 13.75 -0.14 -0.95
CA LEU A 103 15.16 -0.26 -1.31
C LEU A 103 16.02 0.78 -0.58
N PHE A 104 17.11 0.34 0.03
CA PHE A 104 18.11 1.17 0.71
C PHE A 104 19.50 0.92 0.16
N ASP A 105 20.34 1.95 0.17
CA ASP A 105 21.75 1.90 -0.23
C ASP A 105 22.63 2.20 1.01
N PRO A 106 23.57 1.31 1.38
CA PRO A 106 24.46 1.49 2.53
C PRO A 106 25.27 2.81 2.52
N HIS A 107 25.59 3.33 1.34
CA HIS A 107 26.35 4.59 1.22
C HIS A 107 25.50 5.83 1.46
N LYS A 108 24.19 5.73 1.24
CA LYS A 108 23.24 6.83 1.30
C LYS A 108 22.08 6.49 2.23
N LEU A 109 22.40 5.94 3.40
CA LEU A 109 21.41 5.58 4.41
C LEU A 109 20.90 6.85 5.11
N ASP A 110 20.02 7.58 4.44
CA ASP A 110 19.24 8.67 5.04
C ASP A 110 17.75 8.43 4.78
N ILE A 111 16.98 8.33 5.86
CA ILE A 111 15.51 8.27 5.77
C ILE A 111 15.00 9.71 5.81
N SER A 112 14.94 10.31 4.62
CA SER A 112 14.43 11.68 4.46
C SER A 112 13.01 11.82 4.99
N ASP A 113 12.59 13.05 5.33
CA ASP A 113 11.23 13.30 5.80
C ASP A 113 10.16 12.98 4.73
N GLU A 114 10.50 13.07 3.45
CA GLU A 114 9.62 12.62 2.37
C GLU A 114 9.47 11.10 2.41
N PHE A 115 10.57 10.37 2.62
CA PHE A 115 10.50 8.91 2.71
C PHE A 115 9.75 8.43 3.94
N LYS A 116 9.90 9.12 5.09
CA LYS A 116 9.08 8.86 6.28
C LYS A 116 7.59 9.01 5.97
N ARG A 117 7.18 10.07 5.26
CA ARG A 117 5.76 10.28 4.87
C ARG A 117 5.27 9.16 3.95
N VAL A 118 6.11 8.73 3.01
CA VAL A 118 5.79 7.60 2.12
C VAL A 118 5.57 6.34 2.94
N ILE A 119 6.49 5.97 3.83
CA ILE A 119 6.34 4.81 4.72
C ILE A 119 5.09 4.95 5.59
N SER A 120 4.82 6.14 6.15
CA SER A 120 3.60 6.39 6.92
C SER A 120 2.32 6.21 6.08
N SER A 121 2.36 6.49 4.77
CA SER A 121 1.22 6.26 3.86
C SER A 121 0.98 4.77 3.53
N LEU A 122 1.93 3.89 3.89
CA LEU A 122 1.81 2.43 3.76
C LEU A 122 1.21 1.76 5.00
N ARG A 123 0.91 2.52 6.06
CA ARG A 123 0.38 2.00 7.32
C ARG A 123 -0.86 1.14 7.10
N GLY A 124 -0.90 -0.03 7.73
CA GLY A 124 -1.98 -1.01 7.54
C GLY A 124 -1.71 -1.99 6.39
N HIS A 125 -0.57 -1.84 5.70
CA HIS A 125 -0.03 -2.77 4.72
C HIS A 125 1.38 -3.25 5.11
N ASP A 126 1.70 -3.19 6.41
CA ASP A 126 3.02 -3.52 6.96
C ASP A 126 3.43 -4.98 6.65
N ASP A 127 2.46 -5.90 6.57
CA ASP A 127 2.66 -7.30 6.21
C ASP A 127 3.17 -7.52 4.77
N LYS A 128 2.92 -6.54 3.89
CA LYS A 128 3.36 -6.54 2.49
C LYS A 128 4.78 -6.02 2.31
N ILE A 129 5.33 -5.35 3.32
CA ILE A 129 6.61 -4.65 3.21
C ILE A 129 7.75 -5.67 3.32
N ARG A 130 8.71 -5.54 2.40
CA ARG A 130 10.02 -6.19 2.43
C ARG A 130 11.08 -5.12 2.23
N VAL A 131 12.09 -5.12 3.08
CA VAL A 131 13.18 -4.15 3.01
C VAL A 131 14.35 -4.80 2.31
N VAL A 132 15.01 -4.09 1.40
CA VAL A 132 16.19 -4.59 0.70
C VAL A 132 17.32 -3.59 0.90
N LEU A 133 18.39 -4.02 1.53
CA LEU A 133 19.64 -3.28 1.61
C LEU A 133 20.52 -3.68 0.42
N ASN A 134 20.37 -2.94 -0.68
CA ASN A 134 21.02 -3.20 -1.95
C ASN A 134 22.44 -2.60 -1.99
N LYS A 135 23.34 -3.11 -2.83
CA LYS A 135 24.74 -2.70 -2.96
C LYS A 135 25.56 -2.89 -1.67
N ALA A 136 25.19 -3.90 -0.88
CA ALA A 136 25.90 -4.26 0.34
C ALA A 136 27.37 -4.68 0.10
N ASP A 137 27.71 -5.05 -1.13
CA ASP A 137 29.07 -5.40 -1.57
C ASP A 137 30.02 -4.20 -1.70
N GLN A 138 29.51 -2.98 -1.59
CA GLN A 138 30.30 -1.76 -1.70
C GLN A 138 30.87 -1.29 -0.35
N VAL A 139 30.45 -1.89 0.77
CA VAL A 139 30.90 -1.54 2.12
C VAL A 139 31.54 -2.74 2.80
N ASP A 140 32.47 -2.49 3.73
CA ASP A 140 33.04 -3.57 4.53
C ASP A 140 32.03 -4.13 5.55
N THR A 141 32.32 -5.31 6.11
CA THR A 141 31.42 -5.99 7.05
C THR A 141 31.10 -5.16 8.30
N GLN A 142 32.06 -4.42 8.86
CA GLN A 142 31.82 -3.63 10.07
C GLN A 142 30.91 -2.43 9.76
N GLN A 143 31.15 -1.77 8.64
CA GLN A 143 30.30 -0.70 8.15
C GLN A 143 28.89 -1.21 7.84
N LEU A 144 28.77 -2.37 7.19
CA LEU A 144 27.48 -3.00 6.89
C LEU A 144 26.66 -3.25 8.16
N MET A 145 27.27 -3.79 9.23
CA MET A 145 26.59 -4.01 10.50
C MET A 145 26.11 -2.72 11.16
N ARG A 146 26.89 -1.64 11.06
CA ARG A 146 26.49 -0.31 11.58
C ARG A 146 25.32 0.28 10.77
N VAL A 147 25.39 0.19 9.45
CA VAL A 147 24.32 0.63 8.52
C VAL A 147 23.04 -0.16 8.79
N TYR A 148 23.13 -1.48 8.90
CA TYR A 148 22.00 -2.34 9.21
C TYR A 148 21.33 -1.97 10.54
N GLY A 149 22.13 -1.78 11.61
CA GLY A 149 21.61 -1.34 12.90
C GLY A 149 20.92 0.02 12.84
N ALA A 150 21.50 0.99 12.13
CA ALA A 150 20.91 2.31 11.93
C ALA A 150 19.60 2.25 11.12
N LEU A 151 19.53 1.40 10.10
CA LEU A 151 18.34 1.16 9.29
C LEU A 151 17.21 0.59 10.14
N MET A 152 17.47 -0.49 10.88
CA MET A 152 16.48 -1.14 11.74
C MET A 152 15.95 -0.20 12.82
N TRP A 153 16.85 0.58 13.45
CA TRP A 153 16.45 1.60 14.42
C TRP A 153 15.52 2.65 13.82
N SER A 154 15.82 3.10 12.60
CA SER A 154 15.04 4.14 11.92
C SER A 154 13.68 3.59 11.45
N LEU A 155 13.65 2.38 10.88
CA LEU A 155 12.41 1.71 10.49
C LEU A 155 11.50 1.43 11.68
N GLY A 156 12.04 0.99 12.81
CA GLY A 156 11.25 0.76 14.03
C GLY A 156 10.54 2.02 14.52
N LYS A 157 11.16 3.20 14.37
CA LYS A 157 10.52 4.48 14.70
C LYS A 157 9.41 4.89 13.73
N VAL A 158 9.56 4.58 12.45
CA VAL A 158 8.67 5.08 11.38
C VAL A 158 7.49 4.14 11.14
N LEU A 159 7.70 2.83 11.12
CA LEU A 159 6.64 1.85 10.91
C LEU A 159 5.71 1.73 12.13
N ASN A 160 6.25 1.98 13.33
CA ASN A 160 5.48 1.95 14.59
C ASN A 160 4.65 0.66 14.75
N THR A 161 5.26 -0.46 14.41
CA THR A 161 4.72 -1.81 14.59
C THR A 161 5.65 -2.60 15.51
N PRO A 162 5.13 -3.45 16.41
CA PRO A 162 5.97 -4.32 17.24
C PRO A 162 6.67 -5.42 16.43
N GLU A 163 6.24 -5.67 15.19
CA GLU A 163 6.79 -6.72 14.33
C GLU A 163 8.06 -6.24 13.60
N VAL A 164 9.08 -7.09 13.59
CA VAL A 164 10.34 -6.79 12.92
C VAL A 164 10.22 -7.12 11.43
N VAL A 165 10.41 -6.11 10.58
CA VAL A 165 10.38 -6.30 9.12
C VAL A 165 11.61 -7.08 8.64
N ARG A 166 11.40 -8.04 7.73
CA ARG A 166 12.48 -8.77 7.06
C ARG A 166 13.27 -7.82 6.15
N VAL A 167 14.58 -7.75 6.40
CA VAL A 167 15.55 -7.05 5.55
C VAL A 167 16.36 -8.07 4.77
N TYR A 168 16.41 -7.95 3.45
CA TYR A 168 17.27 -8.74 2.57
C TYR A 168 18.55 -7.96 2.27
N ILE A 169 19.71 -8.55 2.51
CA ILE A 169 21.01 -7.87 2.36
C ILE A 169 21.76 -8.46 1.16
N GLY A 170 22.14 -7.62 0.20
CA GLY A 170 22.93 -8.11 -0.93
C GLY A 170 23.21 -7.07 -2.00
N SER A 171 23.69 -7.54 -3.15
CA SER A 171 23.88 -6.72 -4.34
C SER A 171 23.04 -7.26 -5.49
N PHE A 172 21.91 -6.59 -5.77
CA PHE A 172 20.91 -7.05 -6.72
C PHE A 172 21.17 -6.41 -8.09
N ASN A 173 22.29 -6.77 -8.71
CA ASN A 173 22.68 -6.35 -10.05
C ASN A 173 23.28 -7.52 -10.86
N ASP A 174 23.58 -7.28 -12.12
CA ASP A 174 24.17 -8.25 -13.06
C ASP A 174 25.69 -8.38 -12.94
N LYS A 175 26.33 -7.63 -12.03
CA LYS A 175 27.78 -7.63 -11.85
C LYS A 175 28.18 -8.66 -10.81
N PRO A 176 29.38 -9.25 -10.95
CA PRO A 176 29.92 -10.12 -9.91
C PRO A 176 30.09 -9.34 -8.62
N VAL A 177 29.74 -10.00 -7.50
CA VAL A 177 29.96 -9.47 -6.14
C VAL A 177 31.44 -9.14 -5.97
N ASN A 178 31.73 -8.01 -5.33
CA ASN A 178 33.11 -7.65 -5.00
C ASN A 178 33.66 -8.56 -3.88
N ASP A 179 34.18 -9.72 -4.27
CA ASP A 179 34.73 -10.74 -3.36
C ASP A 179 35.79 -10.18 -2.39
N SER A 180 36.52 -9.12 -2.81
CA SER A 180 37.58 -8.48 -2.01
C SER A 180 37.08 -7.62 -0.84
N ALA A 181 35.90 -7.00 -0.98
CA ALA A 181 35.32 -6.13 0.05
C ALA A 181 34.52 -6.91 1.10
N VAL A 182 33.94 -8.04 0.68
CA VAL A 182 32.91 -8.77 1.43
C VAL A 182 33.49 -10.01 2.13
N GLY A 183 34.55 -10.59 1.55
CA GLY A 183 35.11 -11.87 1.98
C GLY A 183 34.15 -13.05 1.73
N PRO A 184 34.60 -14.29 2.00
CA PRO A 184 33.84 -15.51 1.66
C PRO A 184 32.54 -15.66 2.45
N ILE A 185 32.48 -15.14 3.69
CA ILE A 185 31.29 -15.24 4.55
C ILE A 185 30.16 -14.33 4.04
N GLY A 186 30.47 -13.10 3.61
CA GLY A 186 29.42 -12.21 3.13
C GLY A 186 28.92 -12.56 1.74
N LYS A 187 29.71 -13.27 0.92
CA LYS A 187 29.24 -13.81 -0.36
C LYS A 187 28.13 -14.85 -0.16
N ASP A 188 28.38 -15.86 0.68
CA ASP A 188 27.39 -16.89 1.03
C ASP A 188 26.14 -16.26 1.69
N LEU A 189 26.32 -15.22 2.52
CA LEU A 189 25.19 -14.45 3.05
C LEU A 189 24.37 -13.80 1.93
N PHE A 190 25.00 -13.07 1.00
CA PHE A 190 24.29 -12.36 -0.06
C PHE A 190 23.57 -13.30 -1.01
N GLU A 191 24.18 -14.44 -1.37
CA GLU A 191 23.55 -15.46 -2.21
C GLU A 191 22.31 -16.05 -1.50
N ARG A 192 22.41 -16.39 -0.21
CA ARG A 192 21.27 -16.89 0.57
C ARG A 192 20.16 -15.86 0.71
N GLU A 193 20.49 -14.61 0.96
CA GLU A 193 19.50 -13.53 1.08
C GLU A 193 18.81 -13.22 -0.26
N GLN A 194 19.54 -13.36 -1.39
CA GLN A 194 18.96 -13.29 -2.73
C GLN A 194 18.01 -14.46 -2.99
N ASP A 195 18.41 -15.69 -2.66
CA ASP A 195 17.57 -16.88 -2.81
C ASP A 195 16.30 -16.78 -1.96
N ASP A 196 16.41 -16.31 -0.72
CA ASP A 196 15.27 -16.06 0.17
C ASP A 196 14.30 -15.02 -0.44
N LEU A 197 14.82 -13.91 -0.98
CA LEU A 197 13.99 -12.90 -1.65
C LEU A 197 13.31 -13.49 -2.89
N LEU A 198 14.05 -14.22 -3.72
CA LEU A 198 13.50 -14.88 -4.91
C LEU A 198 12.41 -15.89 -4.55
N CYS A 199 12.57 -16.64 -3.47
CA CYS A 199 11.53 -17.55 -2.98
C CYS A 199 10.27 -16.77 -2.57
N ASP A 200 10.40 -15.68 -1.81
CA ASP A 200 9.24 -14.88 -1.40
C ASP A 200 8.54 -14.23 -2.61
N LEU A 201 9.30 -13.76 -3.61
CA LEU A 201 8.75 -13.23 -4.86
C LEU A 201 8.03 -14.29 -5.70
N LYS A 202 8.58 -15.50 -5.81
CA LYS A 202 7.96 -16.64 -6.53
C LYS A 202 6.69 -17.13 -5.85
N ASP A 203 6.57 -16.93 -4.55
CA ASP A 203 5.38 -17.28 -3.78
C ASP A 203 4.26 -16.25 -3.88
N ILE A 204 4.50 -15.06 -4.46
CA ILE A 204 3.46 -14.02 -4.60
C ILE A 204 2.21 -14.56 -5.30
N PRO A 205 2.28 -15.19 -6.49
CA PRO A 205 1.09 -15.65 -7.20
C PRO A 205 0.32 -16.71 -6.41
N LYS A 206 1.04 -17.59 -5.70
CA LYS A 206 0.45 -18.58 -4.80
C LYS A 206 -0.34 -17.92 -3.68
N LYS A 207 0.21 -16.89 -3.05
CA LYS A 207 -0.43 -16.18 -1.93
C LYS A 207 -1.48 -15.17 -2.39
N ALA A 208 -1.51 -14.78 -3.67
CA ALA A 208 -2.35 -13.71 -4.20
C ALA A 208 -3.84 -14.01 -4.03
N CYS A 209 -4.26 -15.27 -4.18
CA CYS A 209 -5.67 -15.61 -4.06
C CYS A 209 -6.19 -15.43 -2.62
N ASP A 210 -5.48 -16.03 -1.65
CA ASP A 210 -5.81 -15.89 -0.23
C ASP A 210 -5.76 -14.43 0.22
N ARG A 211 -4.76 -13.66 -0.27
CA ARG A 211 -4.68 -12.22 -0.03
C ARG A 211 -5.87 -11.46 -0.56
N ARG A 212 -6.32 -11.73 -1.78
CA ARG A 212 -7.50 -11.07 -2.37
C ARG A 212 -8.76 -11.35 -1.57
N VAL A 213 -8.95 -12.59 -1.11
CA VAL A 213 -10.07 -12.93 -0.23
C VAL A 213 -9.97 -12.17 1.08
N ASN A 214 -8.79 -12.14 1.71
CA ASN A 214 -8.57 -11.41 2.95
C ASN A 214 -8.83 -9.90 2.82
N GLU A 215 -8.35 -9.27 1.75
CA GLU A 215 -8.59 -7.84 1.48
C GLU A 215 -10.08 -7.57 1.20
N PHE A 216 -10.77 -8.48 0.50
CA PHE A 216 -12.21 -8.40 0.31
C PHE A 216 -12.97 -8.47 1.65
N VAL A 217 -12.58 -9.39 2.54
CA VAL A 217 -13.15 -9.53 3.90
C VAL A 217 -12.90 -8.25 4.72
N LYS A 218 -11.68 -7.70 4.71
CA LYS A 218 -11.36 -6.43 5.41
C LYS A 218 -12.24 -5.30 4.89
N ARG A 219 -12.38 -5.18 3.56
CA ARG A 219 -13.20 -4.14 2.93
C ARG A 219 -14.69 -4.30 3.24
N ALA A 220 -15.22 -5.51 3.24
CA ALA A 220 -16.61 -5.79 3.59
C ALA A 220 -16.91 -5.37 5.04
N ARG A 221 -16.00 -5.69 5.97
CA ARG A 221 -16.10 -5.25 7.38
C ARG A 221 -16.05 -3.72 7.50
N ALA A 222 -15.09 -3.06 6.84
CA ALA A 222 -14.99 -1.60 6.85
C ALA A 222 -16.26 -0.93 6.29
N ALA A 223 -16.83 -1.47 5.20
CA ALA A 223 -18.08 -0.98 4.62
C ALA A 223 -19.28 -1.16 5.57
N LYS A 224 -19.36 -2.30 6.27
CA LYS A 224 -20.39 -2.57 7.27
C LYS A 224 -20.32 -1.58 8.44
N ILE A 225 -19.12 -1.34 8.98
CA ILE A 225 -18.89 -0.38 10.07
C ILE A 225 -19.23 1.04 9.62
N HIS A 226 -18.81 1.43 8.42
CA HIS A 226 -19.18 2.72 7.84
C HIS A 226 -20.71 2.87 7.75
N ALA A 227 -21.42 1.84 7.31
CA ALA A 227 -22.89 1.86 7.26
C ALA A 227 -23.51 2.04 8.65
N TYR A 228 -22.99 1.38 9.69
CA TYR A 228 -23.46 1.57 11.07
C TYR A 228 -23.20 2.98 11.59
N ILE A 229 -22.01 3.54 11.35
CA ILE A 229 -21.66 4.91 11.73
C ILE A 229 -22.64 5.90 11.08
N ILE A 230 -22.80 5.83 9.76
CA ILE A 230 -23.68 6.74 9.02
C ILE A 230 -25.14 6.56 9.45
N GLY A 231 -25.59 5.32 9.64
CA GLY A 231 -26.93 5.00 10.14
C GLY A 231 -27.20 5.55 11.54
N HIS A 232 -26.22 5.47 12.44
CA HIS A 232 -26.29 6.02 13.79
C HIS A 232 -26.33 7.55 13.79
N LEU A 233 -25.42 8.20 13.05
CA LEU A 233 -25.41 9.65 12.90
C LEU A 233 -26.74 10.17 12.33
N LYS A 234 -27.31 9.47 11.34
CA LYS A 234 -28.62 9.78 10.77
C LYS A 234 -29.75 9.61 11.78
N LYS A 235 -29.68 8.61 12.67
CA LYS A 235 -30.66 8.34 13.73
C LYS A 235 -30.64 9.43 14.81
N GLU A 236 -29.46 9.99 15.12
CA GLU A 236 -29.29 11.06 16.12
C GLU A 236 -29.67 12.47 15.62
N MET A 237 -29.92 12.65 14.31
CA MET A 237 -30.30 13.93 13.75
C MET A 237 -31.77 14.30 14.05
N PRO A 238 -32.06 15.55 14.46
CA PRO A 238 -33.43 16.02 14.66
C PRO A 238 -34.17 16.18 13.32
N THR A 239 -35.47 15.90 13.33
CA THR A 239 -36.30 15.92 12.12
C THR A 239 -36.74 17.32 11.70
N MET A 240 -36.92 18.26 12.65
CA MET A 240 -37.49 19.59 12.39
C MET A 240 -36.50 20.74 12.60
N MET A 241 -36.11 21.04 13.84
CA MET A 241 -35.29 22.21 14.19
C MET A 241 -33.95 21.82 14.83
N GLY A 242 -32.96 22.71 14.73
CA GLY A 242 -31.66 22.53 15.37
C GLY A 242 -30.68 21.62 14.63
N LYS A 243 -30.96 21.26 13.36
CA LYS A 243 -30.12 20.37 12.55
C LYS A 243 -28.65 20.77 12.49
N ALA A 244 -28.35 22.04 12.21
CA ALA A 244 -26.98 22.54 12.15
C ALA A 244 -26.23 22.38 13.48
N LYS A 245 -26.89 22.74 14.60
CA LYS A 245 -26.32 22.59 15.95
C LYS A 245 -26.13 21.12 16.33
N ALA A 246 -27.07 20.25 15.95
CA ALA A 246 -26.97 18.81 16.19
C ALA A 246 -25.84 18.17 15.37
N GLN A 247 -25.70 18.54 14.09
CA GLN A 247 -24.61 18.08 13.24
C GLN A 247 -23.25 18.49 13.80
N GLN A 248 -23.07 19.77 14.18
CA GLN A 248 -21.83 20.23 14.78
C GLN A 248 -21.51 19.43 16.05
N ARG A 249 -22.49 19.24 16.94
CA ARG A 249 -22.33 18.43 18.15
C ARG A 249 -21.91 16.98 17.85
N LEU A 250 -22.49 16.35 16.83
CA LEU A 250 -22.16 14.98 16.43
C LEU A 250 -20.73 14.88 15.87
N ILE A 251 -20.30 15.87 15.09
CA ILE A 251 -18.93 15.94 14.56
C ILE A 251 -17.93 16.18 15.70
N ASP A 252 -18.21 17.14 16.58
CA ASP A 252 -17.33 17.47 17.72
C ASP A 252 -17.13 16.27 18.65
N LYS A 253 -18.18 15.46 18.83
CA LYS A 253 -18.20 14.28 19.70
C LYS A 253 -18.11 12.95 18.94
N LEU A 254 -17.51 12.95 17.73
CA LEU A 254 -17.50 11.76 16.88
C LEU A 254 -16.88 10.53 17.54
N GLU A 255 -15.86 10.71 18.39
CA GLU A 255 -15.24 9.63 19.16
C GLU A 255 -16.23 8.94 20.12
N ASP A 256 -17.03 9.73 20.84
CA ASP A 256 -18.10 9.22 21.71
C ASP A 256 -19.16 8.47 20.89
N GLU A 257 -19.51 9.00 19.70
CA GLU A 257 -20.48 8.36 18.81
C GLU A 257 -19.95 7.03 18.26
N PHE A 258 -18.66 6.94 17.91
CA PHE A 258 -18.01 5.68 17.53
C PHE A 258 -18.08 4.67 18.68
N ALA A 259 -17.78 5.09 19.91
CA ALA A 259 -17.87 4.23 21.09
C ALA A 259 -19.30 3.76 21.40
N LYS A 260 -20.35 4.51 21.02
CA LYS A 260 -21.74 4.05 21.10
C LYS A 260 -22.03 2.97 20.06
N VAL A 261 -21.67 3.21 18.80
CA VAL A 261 -21.83 2.24 17.71
C VAL A 261 -21.08 0.94 18.03
N GLN A 262 -19.87 1.05 18.55
CA GLN A 262 -19.07 -0.09 18.97
C GLN A 262 -19.79 -0.96 20.00
N ARG A 263 -20.42 -0.33 21.01
CA ARG A 263 -21.16 -1.04 22.07
C ARG A 263 -22.49 -1.60 21.58
N GLU A 264 -23.23 -0.87 20.76
CA GLU A 264 -24.54 -1.27 20.25
C GLU A 264 -24.44 -2.51 19.33
N TYR A 265 -23.38 -2.59 18.52
CA TYR A 265 -23.20 -3.67 17.53
C TYR A 265 -22.06 -4.65 17.85
N HIS A 266 -21.45 -4.55 19.04
CA HIS A 266 -20.35 -5.40 19.49
C HIS A 266 -19.16 -5.46 18.51
N LEU A 267 -18.74 -4.31 18.01
CA LEU A 267 -17.69 -4.21 16.99
C LEU A 267 -16.30 -4.06 17.62
N PRO A 268 -15.23 -4.59 16.99
CA PRO A 268 -13.86 -4.33 17.43
C PRO A 268 -13.47 -2.86 17.22
N ALA A 269 -12.79 -2.25 18.18
CA ALA A 269 -12.32 -0.86 18.06
C ALA A 269 -11.33 -0.69 16.89
N GLY A 270 -10.49 -1.69 16.63
CA GLY A 270 -9.47 -1.64 15.58
C GLY A 270 -10.02 -1.62 14.14
N ASP A 271 -11.30 -1.93 13.95
CA ASP A 271 -11.92 -1.90 12.62
C ASP A 271 -12.55 -0.50 12.31
N PHE A 272 -12.54 0.44 13.26
CA PHE A 272 -13.05 1.80 13.04
C PHE A 272 -12.03 2.68 12.32
N PRO A 273 -12.50 3.65 11.49
CA PRO A 273 -11.62 4.59 10.81
C PRO A 273 -11.02 5.62 11.78
N ASP A 274 -9.97 6.31 11.34
CA ASP A 274 -9.38 7.44 12.07
C ASP A 274 -10.42 8.55 12.30
N VAL A 275 -10.60 8.95 13.56
CA VAL A 275 -11.66 9.87 13.97
C VAL A 275 -11.45 11.27 13.38
N GLU A 276 -10.22 11.77 13.40
CA GLU A 276 -9.92 13.14 12.95
C GLU A 276 -10.08 13.26 11.43
N HIS A 277 -9.58 12.27 10.68
CA HIS A 277 -9.82 12.21 9.24
C HIS A 277 -11.31 12.07 8.91
N PHE A 278 -12.05 11.26 9.67
CA PHE A 278 -13.49 11.12 9.44
C PHE A 278 -14.24 12.43 9.72
N LYS A 279 -13.88 13.18 10.77
CA LYS A 279 -14.46 14.50 11.08
C LYS A 279 -14.26 15.49 9.93
N GLU A 280 -13.04 15.56 9.39
CA GLU A 280 -12.69 16.44 8.26
C GLU A 280 -13.59 16.14 7.05
N VAL A 281 -13.66 14.87 6.65
CA VAL A 281 -14.50 14.44 5.51
C VAL A 281 -15.97 14.69 5.78
N LEU A 282 -16.46 14.32 6.97
CA LEU A 282 -17.86 14.45 7.37
C LEU A 282 -18.35 15.91 7.39
N GLY A 283 -17.45 16.87 7.69
CA GLY A 283 -17.75 18.30 7.67
C GLY A 283 -18.23 18.82 6.31
N GLY A 284 -17.86 18.14 5.21
CA GLY A 284 -18.33 18.45 3.85
C GLY A 284 -19.74 17.97 3.51
N TYR A 285 -20.42 17.23 4.40
CA TYR A 285 -21.71 16.61 4.13
C TYR A 285 -22.82 17.10 5.07
N SER A 286 -24.08 16.94 4.65
CA SER A 286 -25.26 17.18 5.50
C SER A 286 -25.76 15.86 6.06
N ILE A 287 -25.60 15.62 7.37
CA ILE A 287 -25.95 14.33 8.01
C ILE A 287 -27.46 14.05 7.89
N ASP A 288 -28.29 15.09 7.83
CA ASP A 288 -29.73 14.93 7.65
C ASP A 288 -30.12 14.42 6.25
N LYS A 289 -29.21 14.40 5.27
CA LYS A 289 -29.42 13.82 3.95
C LYS A 289 -28.99 12.36 3.84
N PHE A 290 -28.33 11.82 4.86
CA PHE A 290 -27.91 10.42 4.84
C PHE A 290 -29.11 9.46 4.83
N GLU A 291 -28.88 8.29 4.24
CA GLU A 291 -29.84 7.20 4.29
C GLU A 291 -29.90 6.58 5.68
N LYS A 292 -31.07 6.08 6.06
CA LYS A 292 -31.20 5.24 7.24
C LYS A 292 -30.51 3.90 6.99
N LEU A 293 -30.02 3.29 8.07
CA LEU A 293 -29.48 1.93 8.00
C LEU A 293 -30.53 0.98 7.42
N LYS A 294 -30.10 0.14 6.48
CA LYS A 294 -30.94 -0.89 5.85
C LYS A 294 -30.53 -2.27 6.38
N PRO A 295 -31.25 -2.85 7.36
CA PRO A 295 -30.85 -4.11 8.00
C PRO A 295 -30.66 -5.25 7.01
N LYS A 296 -31.48 -5.33 5.96
CA LYS A 296 -31.37 -6.36 4.91
C LYS A 296 -30.03 -6.32 4.17
N MET A 297 -29.47 -5.12 3.93
CA MET A 297 -28.18 -5.00 3.24
C MET A 297 -27.02 -5.39 4.15
N VAL A 298 -27.13 -5.07 5.44
CA VAL A 298 -26.15 -5.50 6.45
C VAL A 298 -26.17 -7.03 6.58
N GLN A 299 -27.35 -7.62 6.68
CA GLN A 299 -27.52 -9.08 6.75
C GLN A 299 -26.91 -9.77 5.53
N ALA A 300 -27.09 -9.23 4.32
CA ALA A 300 -26.47 -9.79 3.12
C ALA A 300 -24.93 -9.82 3.20
N VAL A 301 -24.30 -8.80 3.81
CA VAL A 301 -22.85 -8.80 4.05
C VAL A 301 -22.47 -9.81 5.12
N ASP A 302 -23.26 -9.94 6.20
CA ASP A 302 -23.02 -10.93 7.25
C ASP A 302 -23.14 -12.37 6.73
N ASP A 303 -24.16 -12.65 5.92
CA ASP A 303 -24.37 -13.97 5.29
C ASP A 303 -23.22 -14.30 4.34
N MET A 304 -22.80 -13.32 3.52
CA MET A 304 -21.65 -13.47 2.63
C MET A 304 -20.34 -13.79 3.40
N LEU A 305 -20.10 -13.09 4.51
CA LEU A 305 -18.92 -13.33 5.35
C LEU A 305 -18.99 -14.69 6.06
N ALA A 306 -20.18 -15.13 6.48
CA ALA A 306 -20.38 -16.34 7.28
C ALA A 306 -20.48 -17.63 6.46
N TYR A 307 -21.02 -17.56 5.23
CA TYR A 307 -21.34 -18.74 4.42
C TYR A 307 -20.64 -18.70 3.05
N ASP A 308 -20.83 -17.63 2.28
CA ASP A 308 -20.35 -17.58 0.88
C ASP A 308 -18.83 -17.59 0.77
N ILE A 309 -18.12 -16.83 1.62
CA ILE A 309 -16.65 -16.79 1.60
C ILE A 309 -16.04 -18.14 2.04
N PRO A 310 -16.47 -18.76 3.15
CA PRO A 310 -16.02 -20.10 3.50
C PRO A 310 -16.31 -21.15 2.43
N GLU A 311 -17.46 -21.07 1.74
CA GLU A 311 -17.79 -21.96 0.63
C GLU A 311 -16.89 -21.72 -0.58
N LEU A 312 -16.63 -20.45 -0.93
CA LEU A 312 -15.68 -20.09 -1.97
C LEU A 312 -14.30 -20.68 -1.68
N LEU A 313 -13.78 -20.53 -0.46
CA LEU A 313 -12.47 -21.03 -0.07
C LEU A 313 -12.36 -22.57 -0.14
N LYS A 314 -13.46 -23.31 0.05
CA LYS A 314 -13.46 -24.77 -0.13
C LYS A 314 -13.36 -25.19 -1.60
N ASN A 315 -13.94 -24.39 -2.50
CA ASN A 315 -14.05 -24.70 -3.92
C ASN A 315 -12.92 -24.06 -4.74
N LEU A 316 -12.31 -23.02 -4.23
CA LEU A 316 -11.27 -22.26 -4.89
C LEU A 316 -9.97 -23.06 -4.85
N ARG A 317 -9.56 -23.58 -6.00
CA ARG A 317 -8.25 -24.18 -6.19
C ARG A 317 -7.26 -23.10 -6.56
N ASN A 318 -6.14 -23.05 -5.85
CA ASN A 318 -5.04 -22.16 -6.21
C ASN A 318 -4.42 -22.67 -7.51
N PRO A 319 -4.44 -21.92 -8.62
CA PRO A 319 -3.85 -22.36 -9.88
C PRO A 319 -2.31 -22.46 -9.83
N TYR A 320 -1.70 -22.02 -8.72
CA TYR A 320 -0.27 -22.05 -8.47
C TYR A 320 0.15 -23.09 -7.40
N GLU A 321 -0.80 -23.89 -6.89
CA GLU A 321 -0.50 -25.08 -6.06
C GLU A 321 0.07 -26.25 -6.88
#